data_AF-A0A2U1VKU7-F1
#
_entry.id   AF-A0A2U1VKU7-F1
#
_cell.length_a   1.000
_cell.length_b   1.000
_cell.length_c   1.000
_cell.angle_alpha   90.00
_cell.angle_beta   90.00
_cell.angle_gamma   90.00
#
_symmetry.space_group_name_H-M   'P 1'
#
loop_
_entity.id
_entity.type
_entity.pdbx_description
1 polymer ?
#
loop_
_entity_poly.entity_id
_entity_poly.type
_entity_poly.pdbx_seq_one_letter_code
_entity_poly.pdbx_strand_id
1 'polypeptide(L)'
;MTNLHPFPGPATPAATPSLPLPFDPAMAPALRGRLLREALPDPLRELLDSGRIGRRSRFTDDGFADVAEEWTPPAQVTPRHAALARRALVEIEESILAPASANHLLGRVLALLSHFPAKATTPEVEQLLAMDWADDLGEFPAWAIDHAARVWRRTRKWRPSIAEIRALCEEACAGERALADRLRAIVLAGERAGGSGGGTGAAAVRPVLAGAVRRMR
;
A
#
# COMPACT_ATOMS: atom_id res chain seq x y z
N MET A 1 -43.41 40.70 -21.81
CA MET A 1 -42.61 40.35 -20.61
C MET A 1 -43.11 39.00 -20.12
N THR A 2 -42.37 37.92 -19.90
CA THR A 2 -41.05 37.42 -20.30
C THR A 2 -41.19 35.91 -20.03
N ASN A 3 -41.22 35.07 -21.06
CA ASN A 3 -41.24 33.62 -20.92
C ASN A 3 -39.79 33.15 -20.70
N LEU A 4 -39.45 32.71 -19.49
CA LEU A 4 -38.17 32.07 -19.19
C LEU A 4 -38.38 30.56 -19.14
N HIS A 5 -37.87 29.86 -20.15
CA HIS A 5 -37.62 28.42 -20.06
C HIS A 5 -36.38 28.17 -19.18
N PRO A 6 -36.41 27.17 -18.27
CA PRO A 6 -35.22 26.78 -17.54
C PRO A 6 -34.26 26.01 -18.47
N PHE A 7 -32.98 26.42 -18.46
CA PHE A 7 -31.89 25.68 -19.10
C PHE A 7 -31.63 24.37 -18.35
N PRO A 8 -31.45 23.22 -19.04
CA PRO A 8 -30.94 22.02 -18.40
C PRO A 8 -29.45 22.22 -18.09
N GLY A 9 -29.09 22.17 -16.80
CA GLY A 9 -27.71 22.19 -16.36
C GLY A 9 -26.92 20.96 -16.83
N PRO A 10 -25.59 21.03 -16.89
CA PRO A 10 -24.76 19.89 -17.29
C PRO A 10 -24.95 18.73 -16.31
N ALA A 11 -25.28 17.56 -16.86
CA ALA A 11 -25.39 16.33 -16.08
C ALA A 11 -24.03 16.00 -15.46
N THR A 12 -23.96 16.09 -14.13
CA THR A 12 -22.85 15.54 -13.35
C THR A 12 -22.73 14.06 -13.68
N PRO A 13 -21.55 13.54 -14.12
CA PRO A 13 -21.41 12.11 -14.36
C PRO A 13 -21.69 11.38 -13.04
N ALA A 14 -22.68 10.49 -13.06
CA ALA A 14 -23.05 9.68 -11.92
C ALA A 14 -21.79 8.93 -11.42
N ALA A 15 -21.35 9.25 -10.21
CA ALA A 15 -20.35 8.47 -9.50
C ALA A 15 -20.90 7.06 -9.39
N THR A 16 -20.25 6.11 -10.06
CA THR A 16 -20.58 4.70 -9.91
C THR A 16 -20.33 4.36 -8.45
N PRO A 17 -21.31 3.83 -7.69
CA PRO A 17 -21.10 3.57 -6.27
C PRO A 17 -19.96 2.54 -6.13
N SER A 18 -18.84 2.96 -5.53
CA SER A 18 -17.82 2.04 -5.05
C SER A 18 -18.45 1.27 -3.88
N LEU A 19 -18.68 -0.03 -4.07
CA LEU A 19 -18.98 -0.89 -2.94
C LEU A 19 -17.69 -0.96 -2.10
N PRO A 20 -17.76 -0.70 -0.78
CA PRO A 20 -16.59 -0.74 0.08
C PRO A 20 -15.97 -2.14 -0.03
N LEU A 21 -14.65 -2.19 -0.19
CA LEU A 21 -13.93 -3.47 -0.27
C LEU A 21 -14.18 -4.29 1.01
N PRO A 22 -14.43 -5.61 0.89
CA PRO A 22 -14.66 -6.47 2.06
C PRO A 22 -13.33 -6.64 2.80
N PHE A 23 -13.06 -5.75 3.75
CA PHE A 23 -11.84 -5.76 4.53
C PHE A 23 -12.15 -5.90 6.03
N ASP A 24 -11.65 -6.97 6.62
CA ASP A 24 -11.62 -7.17 8.07
C ASP A 24 -10.17 -7.46 8.48
N PRO A 25 -9.53 -6.58 9.27
CA PRO A 25 -8.15 -6.77 9.70
C PRO A 25 -7.96 -7.96 10.66
N ALA A 26 -9.03 -8.48 11.25
CA ALA A 26 -8.97 -9.68 12.09
C ALA A 26 -8.92 -10.99 11.28
N MET A 27 -9.23 -10.95 9.97
CA MET A 27 -9.14 -12.12 9.10
C MET A 27 -7.70 -12.57 8.89
N ALA A 28 -7.54 -13.88 8.63
CA ALA A 28 -6.26 -14.44 8.22
C ALA A 28 -5.76 -13.76 6.93
N PRO A 29 -4.45 -13.40 6.82
CA PRO A 29 -3.93 -12.67 5.67
C PRO A 29 -4.26 -13.29 4.31
N ALA A 30 -4.18 -14.61 4.19
CA ALA A 30 -4.51 -15.33 2.95
C ALA A 30 -5.98 -15.16 2.54
N LEU A 31 -6.91 -15.20 3.51
CA LEU A 31 -8.33 -15.01 3.25
C LEU A 31 -8.61 -13.56 2.85
N ARG A 32 -8.01 -12.60 3.56
CA ARG A 32 -8.16 -11.17 3.30
C ARG A 32 -7.67 -10.80 1.90
N GLY A 33 -6.47 -11.27 1.52
CA GLY A 33 -5.94 -11.09 0.17
C GLY A 33 -6.83 -11.72 -0.91
N ARG A 34 -7.41 -12.90 -0.64
CA ARG A 34 -8.36 -13.53 -1.56
C ARG A 34 -9.63 -12.70 -1.76
N LEU A 35 -10.26 -12.24 -0.67
CA LEU A 35 -11.49 -11.43 -0.73
C LEU A 35 -11.26 -10.09 -1.43
N LEU A 36 -10.14 -9.42 -1.15
CA LEU A 36 -9.78 -8.18 -1.85
C LEU A 36 -9.62 -8.40 -3.35
N ARG A 37 -8.98 -9.51 -3.75
CA ARG A 37 -8.83 -9.87 -5.16
C ARG A 37 -10.18 -10.21 -5.80
N GLU A 38 -11.03 -10.96 -5.12
CA GLU A 38 -12.37 -11.35 -5.59
C GLU A 38 -13.31 -10.15 -5.78
N ALA A 39 -13.12 -9.08 -4.99
CA ALA A 39 -13.87 -7.84 -5.12
C ALA A 39 -13.48 -6.99 -6.35
N LEU A 40 -12.37 -7.30 -7.02
CA LEU A 40 -11.94 -6.58 -8.21
C LEU A 40 -12.78 -6.98 -9.44
N PRO A 41 -13.02 -6.05 -10.40
CA PRO A 41 -13.64 -6.38 -11.69
C PRO A 41 -12.88 -7.49 -12.43
N ASP A 42 -13.61 -8.37 -13.13
CA ASP A 42 -13.08 -9.51 -13.89
C ASP A 42 -11.86 -9.18 -14.76
N PRO A 43 -11.86 -8.07 -15.54
CA PRO A 43 -10.71 -7.73 -16.38
C PRO A 43 -9.42 -7.51 -15.58
N LEU A 44 -9.52 -7.00 -14.34
CA LEU A 44 -8.35 -6.84 -13.48
C LEU A 44 -7.90 -8.16 -12.87
N ARG A 45 -8.85 -9.03 -12.49
CA ARG A 45 -8.54 -10.36 -11.94
C ARG A 45 -7.77 -11.20 -12.98
N GLU A 46 -8.26 -11.24 -14.21
CA GLU A 46 -7.60 -11.94 -15.33
C GLU A 46 -6.19 -11.41 -15.60
N LEU A 47 -5.99 -10.09 -15.56
CA LEU A 47 -4.66 -9.48 -15.71
C LEU A 47 -3.72 -9.85 -14.57
N LEU A 48 -4.21 -9.79 -13.33
CA LEU A 48 -3.44 -10.14 -12.15
C LEU A 48 -3.04 -11.63 -12.15
N ASP A 49 -3.85 -12.52 -12.73
CA ASP A 49 -3.57 -13.96 -12.89
C ASP A 49 -2.60 -14.24 -14.04
N SER A 50 -2.64 -13.44 -15.11
CA SER A 50 -1.80 -13.62 -16.30
C SER A 50 -0.46 -12.88 -16.25
N GLY A 51 -0.23 -12.05 -15.23
CA GLY A 51 1.06 -11.39 -15.04
C GLY A 51 2.18 -12.37 -14.64
N ARG A 52 3.43 -11.96 -14.89
CA ARG A 52 4.61 -12.81 -14.69
C ARG A 52 5.36 -12.38 -13.44
N ILE A 53 5.72 -13.34 -12.60
CA ILE A 53 6.58 -13.14 -11.43
C ILE A 53 8.03 -13.41 -11.83
N GLY A 54 8.84 -12.37 -11.87
CA GLY A 54 10.30 -12.48 -11.93
C GLY A 54 10.87 -12.56 -10.51
N ARG A 55 11.96 -13.31 -10.33
CA ARG A 55 12.72 -13.37 -9.08
C ARG A 55 14.13 -12.85 -9.33
N ARG A 56 14.56 -11.87 -8.55
CA ARG A 56 15.93 -11.34 -8.60
C ARG A 56 16.57 -11.36 -7.23
N SER A 57 17.76 -11.93 -7.13
CA SER A 57 18.60 -11.80 -5.94
C SER A 57 19.02 -10.34 -5.80
N ARG A 58 18.77 -9.77 -4.63
CA ARG A 58 19.23 -8.44 -4.23
C ARG A 58 20.46 -8.59 -3.36
N PHE A 59 21.47 -7.81 -3.71
CA PHE A 59 22.71 -7.68 -2.96
C PHE A 59 22.82 -6.24 -2.47
N THR A 60 23.24 -6.07 -1.22
CA THR A 60 23.60 -4.80 -0.59
C THR A 60 25.11 -4.77 -0.36
N ASP A 61 25.62 -3.65 0.18
CA ASP A 61 27.03 -3.52 0.54
C ASP A 61 27.47 -4.58 1.58
N ASP A 62 26.54 -5.12 2.36
CA ASP A 62 26.75 -6.19 3.35
C ASP A 62 26.58 -7.62 2.78
N GLY A 63 26.40 -7.76 1.46
CA GLY A 63 26.28 -9.05 0.79
C GLY A 63 24.86 -9.38 0.33
N PHE A 64 24.47 -10.66 0.37
CA PHE A 64 23.13 -11.08 -0.03
C PHE A 64 22.08 -10.55 0.94
N ALA A 65 21.09 -9.81 0.44
CA ALA A 65 20.02 -9.25 1.25
C ALA A 65 18.76 -10.13 1.21
N ASP A 66 18.22 -10.38 0.00
CA ASP A 66 16.96 -11.10 -0.20
C ASP A 66 16.74 -11.47 -1.69
N VAL A 67 15.78 -12.34 -2.00
CA VAL A 67 15.18 -12.51 -3.33
C VAL A 67 13.94 -11.63 -3.45
N ALA A 68 14.03 -10.57 -4.25
CA ALA A 68 12.85 -9.77 -4.58
C ALA A 68 12.01 -10.46 -5.67
N GLU A 69 10.73 -10.63 -5.38
CA GLU A 69 9.72 -10.97 -6.39
C GLU A 69 9.20 -9.69 -7.04
N GLU A 70 9.30 -9.62 -8.36
CA GLU A 70 8.76 -8.51 -9.15
C GLU A 70 7.66 -9.05 -10.06
N TRP A 71 6.44 -8.59 -9.84
CA TRP A 71 5.33 -8.91 -10.73
C TRP A 71 5.27 -7.92 -11.87
N THR A 72 5.19 -8.42 -13.09
CA THR A 72 5.09 -7.62 -14.31
C THR A 72 3.76 -7.87 -15.01
N PRO A 73 3.03 -6.80 -15.41
CA PRO A 73 1.75 -6.96 -16.08
C PRO A 73 1.96 -7.56 -17.48
N PRO A 74 0.97 -8.27 -18.01
CA PRO A 74 1.06 -8.87 -19.34
C PRO A 74 0.95 -7.81 -20.44
N ALA A 75 1.36 -8.14 -21.68
CA ALA A 75 1.46 -7.15 -22.76
C ALA A 75 0.10 -6.56 -23.19
N GLN A 76 -1.01 -7.27 -22.96
CA GLN A 76 -2.37 -6.87 -23.32
C GLN A 76 -3.01 -5.81 -22.41
N VAL A 77 -2.24 -5.12 -21.56
CA VAL A 77 -2.79 -4.03 -20.74
C VAL A 77 -3.22 -2.86 -21.64
N THR A 78 -4.43 -2.34 -21.40
CA THR A 78 -5.03 -1.26 -22.19
C THR A 78 -5.25 -0.02 -21.31
N PRO A 79 -5.49 1.17 -21.90
CA PRO A 79 -5.87 2.35 -21.13
C PRO A 79 -7.13 2.14 -20.26
N ARG A 80 -8.08 1.31 -20.72
CA ARG A 80 -9.26 0.93 -19.93
C ARG A 80 -8.88 0.13 -18.68
N HIS A 81 -7.94 -0.81 -18.81
CA HIS A 81 -7.41 -1.56 -17.67
C HIS A 81 -6.74 -0.63 -16.64
N ALA A 82 -5.95 0.35 -17.10
CA ALA A 82 -5.34 1.35 -16.22
C ALA A 82 -6.40 2.20 -15.48
N ALA A 83 -7.49 2.61 -16.16
CA ALA A 83 -8.56 3.37 -15.51
C ALA A 83 -9.27 2.57 -14.41
N LEU A 84 -9.53 1.28 -14.64
CA LEU A 84 -10.10 0.39 -13.61
C LEU A 84 -9.13 0.16 -12.45
N ALA A 85 -7.87 -0.12 -12.75
CA ALA A 85 -6.84 -0.36 -11.75
C ALA A 85 -6.61 0.87 -10.86
N ARG A 86 -6.65 2.08 -11.42
CA ARG A 86 -6.52 3.32 -10.65
C ARG A 86 -7.65 3.50 -9.64
N ARG A 87 -8.90 3.21 -10.02
CA ARG A 87 -10.05 3.30 -9.11
C ARG A 87 -9.91 2.33 -7.94
N ALA A 88 -9.54 1.07 -8.23
CA ALA A 88 -9.32 0.07 -7.19
C ALA A 88 -8.12 0.41 -6.30
N LEU A 89 -7.05 0.95 -6.88
CA LEU A 89 -5.86 1.36 -6.15
C LEU A 89 -6.17 2.48 -5.14
N VAL A 90 -6.90 3.52 -5.58
CA VAL A 90 -7.31 4.62 -4.71
C VAL A 90 -8.11 4.11 -3.53
N GLU A 91 -9.08 3.22 -3.77
CA GLU A 91 -9.88 2.62 -2.69
C GLU A 91 -8.99 1.87 -1.68
N ILE A 92 -8.05 1.03 -2.15
CA ILE A 92 -7.14 0.29 -1.25
C ILE A 92 -6.22 1.26 -0.49
N GLU A 93 -5.65 2.25 -1.16
CA GLU A 93 -4.72 3.21 -0.55
C GLU A 93 -5.41 4.09 0.49
N GLU A 94 -6.63 4.54 0.24
CA GLU A 94 -7.35 5.48 1.10
C GLU A 94 -8.15 4.79 2.22
N SER A 95 -8.63 3.56 2.03
CA SER A 95 -9.47 2.88 3.04
C SER A 95 -8.76 1.76 3.80
N ILE A 96 -7.78 1.10 3.19
CA ILE A 96 -7.10 -0.08 3.78
C ILE A 96 -5.67 0.24 4.20
N LEU A 97 -4.89 0.86 3.32
CA LEU A 97 -3.46 1.12 3.53
C LEU A 97 -3.17 2.53 4.04
N ALA A 98 -4.21 3.33 4.30
CA ALA A 98 -4.05 4.69 4.79
C ALA A 98 -3.28 4.70 6.11
N PRO A 99 -2.23 5.55 6.23
CA PRO A 99 -1.48 5.74 7.47
C PRO A 99 -2.36 5.96 8.69
N ALA A 100 -1.97 5.38 9.83
CA ALA A 100 -2.60 5.66 11.10
C ALA A 100 -2.45 7.14 11.48
N SER A 101 -3.43 7.69 12.20
CA SER A 101 -3.22 8.97 12.85
C SER A 101 -2.14 8.86 13.93
N ALA A 102 -1.37 9.93 14.15
CA ALA A 102 -0.36 9.97 15.20
C ALA A 102 -0.94 9.61 16.58
N ASN A 103 -2.17 10.06 16.87
CA ASN A 103 -2.86 9.73 18.12
C ASN A 103 -3.12 8.22 18.27
N HIS A 104 -3.56 7.54 17.21
CA HIS A 104 -3.77 6.09 17.24
C HIS A 104 -2.44 5.35 17.45
N LEU A 105 -1.43 5.71 16.65
CA LEU A 105 -0.10 5.11 16.71
C LEU A 105 0.48 5.25 18.12
N LEU A 106 0.60 6.46 18.64
CA LEU A 106 1.19 6.73 19.94
C LEU A 106 0.39 6.08 21.07
N GLY A 107 -0.94 6.21 21.04
CA GLY A 107 -1.82 5.56 22.00
C GLY A 107 -1.66 4.03 22.00
N ARG A 108 -1.36 3.42 20.84
CA ARG A 108 -1.14 1.98 20.73
C ARG A 108 0.23 1.53 21.17
N VAL A 109 1.27 2.28 20.82
CA VAL A 109 2.63 2.02 21.29
C VAL A 109 2.71 2.15 22.81
N LEU A 110 2.16 3.22 23.39
CA LEU A 110 2.16 3.41 24.85
C LEU A 110 1.39 2.30 25.58
N ALA A 111 0.22 1.92 25.05
CA ALA A 111 -0.53 0.79 25.61
C ALA A 111 0.27 -0.52 25.55
N LEU A 112 0.98 -0.78 24.44
CA LEU A 112 1.84 -1.95 24.30
C LEU A 112 2.99 -1.93 25.32
N LEU A 113 3.69 -0.80 25.42
CA LEU A 113 4.85 -0.65 26.30
C LEU A 113 4.49 -0.71 27.79
N SER A 114 3.26 -0.34 28.17
CA SER A 114 2.80 -0.45 29.57
C SER A 114 2.78 -1.89 30.10
N HIS A 115 2.74 -2.90 29.21
CA HIS A 115 2.88 -4.31 29.59
C HIS A 115 4.33 -4.72 29.91
N PHE A 116 5.31 -3.87 29.60
CA PHE A 116 6.74 -4.16 29.73
C PHE A 116 7.44 -3.00 30.46
N PRO A 117 7.32 -2.94 31.80
CA PRO A 117 7.81 -1.80 32.57
C PRO A 117 9.29 -1.57 32.33
N ALA A 118 9.63 -0.32 32.01
CA ALA A 118 11.00 0.14 31.83
C ALA A 118 11.57 0.69 33.14
N LYS A 119 12.89 0.85 33.19
CA LYS A 119 13.50 1.74 34.19
C LYS A 119 12.97 3.15 33.98
N ALA A 120 12.82 3.92 35.06
CA ALA A 120 12.36 5.29 35.00
C ALA A 120 13.19 6.10 33.99
N THR A 121 12.50 6.70 33.03
CA THR A 121 13.02 7.63 32.02
C THR A 121 12.58 9.05 32.38
N THR A 122 13.34 10.05 31.95
CA THR A 122 12.87 11.44 32.11
C THR A 122 11.78 11.73 31.07
N PRO A 123 10.88 12.70 31.32
CA PRO A 123 9.84 13.06 30.36
C PRO A 123 10.39 13.44 28.97
N GLU A 124 11.56 14.07 28.89
CA GLU A 124 12.20 14.46 27.65
C GLU A 124 12.64 13.23 26.83
N VAL A 125 13.16 12.19 27.50
CA VAL A 125 13.54 10.93 26.85
C VAL A 125 12.29 10.17 26.37
N GLU A 126 11.21 10.20 27.14
CA GLU A 126 9.93 9.60 26.73
C GLU A 126 9.35 10.28 25.49
N GLN A 127 9.47 11.60 25.40
CA GLN A 127 9.04 12.35 24.22
C GLN A 127 9.87 11.99 22.98
N LEU A 128 11.20 11.91 23.10
CA LEU A 128 12.07 11.51 21.99
C LEU A 128 11.74 10.10 21.51
N LEU A 129 11.57 9.15 22.44
CA LEU A 129 11.13 7.81 22.08
C LEU A 129 9.80 7.83 21.33
N ALA A 130 8.81 8.58 21.82
CA ALA A 130 7.51 8.69 21.13
C ALA A 130 7.65 9.21 19.69
N MET A 131 8.54 10.18 19.45
CA MET A 131 8.83 10.68 18.11
C MET A 131 9.45 9.60 17.22
N ASP A 132 10.45 8.85 17.71
CA ASP A 132 11.05 7.74 16.96
C ASP A 132 9.98 6.73 16.53
N TRP A 133 9.10 6.34 17.46
CA TRP A 133 7.96 5.45 17.18
C TRP A 133 7.00 6.01 16.12
N ALA A 134 6.72 7.31 16.16
CA ALA A 134 5.87 7.96 15.18
C ALA A 134 6.52 8.01 13.79
N ASP A 135 7.83 8.27 13.72
CA ASP A 135 8.56 8.35 12.46
C ASP A 135 8.67 6.98 11.78
N ASP A 136 9.02 5.93 12.52
CA ASP A 136 9.24 4.60 11.92
C ASP A 136 7.95 3.83 11.64
N LEU A 137 6.88 4.08 12.42
CA LEU A 137 5.59 3.40 12.24
C LEU A 137 4.54 4.24 11.53
N GLY A 138 4.80 5.52 11.28
CA GLY A 138 3.84 6.47 10.73
C GLY A 138 3.33 6.10 9.34
N GLU A 139 4.04 5.26 8.59
CA GLU A 139 3.62 4.80 7.26
C GLU A 139 2.64 3.60 7.27
N PHE A 140 2.36 3.02 8.43
CA PHE A 140 1.52 1.83 8.54
C PHE A 140 0.08 2.18 8.90
N PRO A 141 -0.89 1.41 8.39
CA PRO A 141 -2.28 1.61 8.75
C PRO A 141 -2.54 1.18 10.20
N ALA A 142 -3.54 1.82 10.82
CA ALA A 142 -3.90 1.60 12.22
C ALA A 142 -4.09 0.12 12.57
N TRP A 143 -4.72 -0.63 11.67
CA TRP A 143 -4.99 -2.05 11.87
C TRP A 143 -3.72 -2.92 11.86
N ALA A 144 -2.69 -2.55 11.10
CA ALA A 144 -1.42 -3.28 11.06
C ALA A 144 -0.65 -3.08 12.36
N ILE A 145 -0.66 -1.85 12.89
CA ILE A 145 -0.08 -1.51 14.20
C ILE A 145 -0.81 -2.28 15.31
N ASP A 146 -2.14 -2.31 15.28
CA ASP A 146 -2.94 -3.08 16.24
C ASP A 146 -2.67 -4.58 16.17
N HIS A 147 -2.50 -5.12 14.96
CA HIS A 147 -2.14 -6.51 14.73
C HIS A 147 -0.75 -6.82 15.29
N ALA A 148 0.27 -6.02 14.95
CA ALA A 148 1.63 -6.17 15.42
C ALA A 148 1.70 -6.15 16.96
N ALA A 149 1.07 -5.16 17.59
CA ALA A 149 1.00 -5.07 19.05
C ALA A 149 0.29 -6.28 19.68
N ARG A 150 -0.75 -6.82 19.04
CA ARG A 150 -1.45 -8.03 19.49
C ARG A 150 -0.57 -9.27 19.37
N VAL A 151 0.09 -9.47 18.22
CA VAL A 151 0.99 -10.60 17.98
C VAL A 151 2.12 -10.60 18.99
N TRP A 152 2.76 -9.44 19.21
CA TRP A 152 3.84 -9.31 20.17
C TRP A 152 3.43 -9.75 21.57
N ARG A 153 2.34 -9.18 22.12
CA ARG A 153 1.85 -9.51 23.47
C ARG A 153 1.50 -10.98 23.66
N ARG A 154 1.12 -11.69 22.60
CA ARG A 154 0.74 -13.10 22.66
C ARG A 154 1.92 -14.06 22.52
N THR A 155 3.02 -13.61 21.91
CA THR A 155 4.12 -14.50 21.50
C THR A 155 5.44 -14.19 22.19
N ARG A 156 5.62 -12.96 22.71
CA ARG A 156 6.88 -12.48 23.27
C ARG A 156 6.70 -12.07 24.73
N LYS A 157 7.76 -12.29 25.52
CA LYS A 157 7.81 -11.99 26.95
C LYS A 157 8.49 -10.66 27.28
N TRP A 158 9.29 -10.15 26.35
CA TRP A 158 10.16 -8.99 26.57
C TRP A 158 9.64 -7.76 25.85
N ARG A 159 10.10 -6.58 26.30
CA ARG A 159 9.80 -5.30 25.68
C ARG A 159 10.23 -5.33 24.20
N PRO A 160 9.35 -4.96 23.26
CA PRO A 160 9.73 -4.88 21.85
C PRO A 160 10.69 -3.73 21.58
N SER A 161 11.58 -3.93 20.62
CA SER A 161 12.19 -2.83 19.87
C SER A 161 11.24 -2.30 18.80
N ILE A 162 11.50 -1.07 18.36
CA ILE A 162 10.76 -0.42 17.26
C ILE A 162 10.85 -1.21 15.95
N ALA A 163 12.06 -1.73 15.64
CA ALA A 163 12.32 -2.54 14.46
C ALA A 163 11.49 -3.84 14.43
N GLU A 164 11.30 -4.48 15.58
CA GLU A 164 10.51 -5.71 15.67
C GLU A 164 9.02 -5.46 15.44
N ILE A 165 8.47 -4.37 15.98
CA ILE A 165 7.07 -4.00 15.71
C ILE A 165 6.91 -3.58 14.26
N ARG A 166 7.89 -2.83 13.73
CA ARG A 166 7.90 -2.45 12.33
C ARG A 166 7.88 -3.68 11.40
N ALA A 167 8.70 -4.68 11.66
CA ALA A 167 8.71 -5.94 10.90
C ALA A 167 7.35 -6.66 10.94
N LEU A 168 6.68 -6.69 12.10
CA LEU A 168 5.33 -7.24 12.22
C LEU A 168 4.29 -6.42 11.46
N CYS A 169 4.42 -5.09 11.41
CA CYS A 169 3.55 -4.24 10.60
C CYS A 169 3.75 -4.50 9.10
N GLU A 170 5.00 -4.67 8.64
CA GLU A 170 5.30 -5.05 7.25
C GLU A 170 4.67 -6.38 6.89
N GLU A 171 4.87 -7.41 7.72
CA GLU A 171 4.27 -8.73 7.52
C GLU A 171 2.74 -8.64 7.46
N ALA A 172 2.14 -7.89 8.38
CA ALA A 172 0.69 -7.76 8.49
C ALA A 172 0.04 -7.21 7.21
N CYS A 173 0.68 -6.26 6.54
CA CYS A 173 0.16 -5.58 5.34
C CYS A 173 0.86 -5.93 4.03
N ALA A 174 1.76 -6.93 4.03
CA ALA A 174 2.52 -7.35 2.86
C ALA A 174 1.61 -7.73 1.67
N GLY A 175 0.53 -8.47 1.92
CA GLY A 175 -0.40 -8.92 0.88
C GLY A 175 -1.16 -7.77 0.23
N GLU A 176 -1.66 -6.83 1.04
CA GLU A 176 -2.37 -5.64 0.57
C GLU A 176 -1.45 -4.72 -0.22
N ARG A 177 -0.23 -4.48 0.27
CA ARG A 177 0.78 -3.66 -0.43
C ARG A 177 1.19 -4.32 -1.75
N ALA A 178 1.41 -5.64 -1.77
CA ALA A 178 1.71 -6.36 -3.00
C ALA A 178 0.58 -6.27 -4.03
N LEU A 179 -0.68 -6.32 -3.62
CA LEU A 179 -1.81 -6.10 -4.52
C LEU A 179 -1.81 -4.67 -5.08
N ALA A 180 -1.61 -3.67 -4.21
CA ALA A 180 -1.51 -2.26 -4.62
C ALA A 180 -0.36 -2.05 -5.62
N ASP A 181 0.80 -2.64 -5.40
CA ASP A 181 1.95 -2.57 -6.32
C ASP A 181 1.64 -3.16 -7.70
N ARG A 182 0.93 -4.29 -7.74
CA ARG A 182 0.49 -4.88 -9.02
C ARG A 182 -0.50 -3.99 -9.75
N LEU A 183 -1.44 -3.37 -9.03
CA LEU A 183 -2.39 -2.41 -9.62
C LEU A 183 -1.65 -1.18 -10.16
N ARG A 184 -0.67 -0.63 -9.42
CA ARG A 184 0.21 0.45 -9.90
C ARG A 184 0.94 0.06 -11.18
N ALA A 185 1.45 -1.17 -11.26
CA ALA A 185 2.11 -1.66 -12.46
C ALA A 185 1.16 -1.74 -13.67
N ILE A 186 -0.10 -2.16 -13.47
CA ILE A 186 -1.14 -2.13 -14.51
C ILE A 186 -1.44 -0.70 -14.96
N VAL A 187 -1.55 0.25 -14.02
CA VAL A 187 -1.76 1.68 -14.33
C VAL A 187 -0.65 2.20 -15.25
N LEU A 188 0.61 2.00 -14.84
CA LEU A 188 1.77 2.45 -15.61
C LEU A 188 1.86 1.77 -16.99
N ALA A 189 1.50 0.49 -17.10
CA ALA A 189 1.51 -0.21 -18.39
C ALA A 189 0.43 0.32 -19.35
N GLY A 190 -0.79 0.57 -18.87
CA GLY A 190 -1.86 1.10 -19.72
C GLY A 190 -1.64 2.56 -20.16
N GLU A 191 -0.97 3.37 -19.32
CA GLU A 191 -0.55 4.73 -19.70
C GLU A 191 0.46 4.71 -20.87
N ARG A 192 1.45 3.81 -20.83
CA ARG A 192 2.41 3.64 -21.94
C ARG A 192 1.75 3.17 -23.23
N ALA A 193 0.76 2.27 -23.13
CA ALA A 193 -0.01 1.80 -24.28
C ALA A 193 -0.86 2.92 -24.91
N GLY A 194 -1.43 3.81 -24.09
CA GLY A 194 -2.19 4.97 -24.57
C GLY A 194 -1.32 6.06 -25.23
N GLY A 195 -0.12 6.30 -24.72
CA GLY A 195 0.82 7.29 -25.27
C GLY A 195 1.43 6.90 -26.62
N SER A 196 1.45 5.60 -26.95
CA SER A 196 2.03 5.10 -28.21
C SER A 196 1.11 5.26 -29.44
N GLY A 197 -0.16 5.65 -29.24
CA GLY A 197 -1.15 5.80 -30.32
C GLY A 197 -1.24 7.20 -30.95
N GLY A 198 -0.43 8.17 -30.52
CA GLY A 198 -0.57 9.60 -30.87
C GLY A 198 0.63 10.29 -31.51
N GLY A 199 1.70 9.59 -31.88
CA GLY A 199 2.94 10.21 -32.36
C GLY A 199 3.58 9.50 -33.54
N THR A 200 3.37 10.02 -34.75
CA THR A 200 4.26 9.83 -35.89
C THR A 200 5.66 10.36 -35.55
N GLY A 201 6.62 9.43 -35.41
CA GLY A 201 8.06 9.64 -35.59
C GLY A 201 8.80 10.53 -34.58
N ALA A 202 9.54 9.92 -33.64
CA ALA A 202 10.93 10.28 -33.29
C ALA A 202 11.49 9.39 -32.16
N ALA A 203 12.65 8.79 -32.45
CA ALA A 203 13.70 8.34 -31.54
C ALA A 203 13.34 7.44 -30.34
N ALA A 204 13.74 6.17 -30.45
CA ALA A 204 13.90 5.26 -29.31
C ALA A 204 14.93 5.81 -28.31
N VAL A 205 14.45 6.36 -27.20
CA VAL A 205 15.28 6.64 -26.02
C VAL A 205 15.08 5.51 -25.02
N ARG A 206 16.13 4.70 -24.82
CA ARG A 206 16.23 3.72 -23.74
C ARG A 206 16.15 4.45 -22.40
N PRO A 207 15.29 4.05 -21.45
CA PRO A 207 15.41 4.53 -20.08
C PRO A 207 16.59 3.81 -19.40
N VAL A 208 17.61 4.59 -19.07
CA VAL A 208 18.61 4.22 -18.05
C VAL A 208 17.87 4.19 -16.72
N LEU A 209 17.86 3.03 -16.05
CA LEU A 209 17.33 2.87 -14.70
C LEU A 209 18.20 3.65 -13.72
N ALA A 210 17.79 4.88 -13.40
CA ALA A 210 18.25 5.56 -12.20
C ALA A 210 17.60 4.86 -10.99
N GLY A 211 18.29 3.87 -10.44
CA GLY A 211 17.96 3.32 -9.14
C GLY A 211 18.12 4.43 -8.10
N ALA A 212 16.99 4.94 -7.60
CA ALA A 212 16.98 5.80 -6.43
C ALA A 212 17.36 4.92 -5.22
N VAL A 213 18.65 4.85 -4.94
CA VAL A 213 19.18 4.35 -3.66
C VAL A 213 18.78 5.36 -2.60
N ARG A 214 17.70 5.08 -1.87
CA ARG A 214 17.42 5.76 -0.60
C ARG A 214 18.46 5.28 0.40
N ARG A 215 19.46 6.12 0.67
CA ARG A 215 20.34 5.98 1.84
C ARG A 215 19.53 6.39 3.07
N MET A 216 19.41 5.50 4.04
CA MET A 216 19.20 5.89 5.43
C MET A 216 20.54 5.73 6.14
N ARG A 217 20.97 6.80 6.80
CA ARG A 217 22.06 6.80 7.78
C ARG A 217 21.46 6.56 9.14
#